data_AF-A0A8H2VIH9-F1
#
_entry.id   AF-A0A8H2VIH9-F1
#
_cell.length_a   1.000
_cell.length_b   1.000
_cell.length_c   1.000
_cell.angle_alpha   90.00
_cell.angle_beta   90.00
_cell.angle_gamma   90.00
#
_symmetry.space_group_name_H-M   'P 1'
#
loop_
_entity.id
_entity.type
_entity.pdbx_description
1 polymer ?
#
loop_
_entity_poly.entity_id
_entity_poly.type
_entity_poly.pdbx_seq_one_letter_code
_entity_poly.pdbx_strand_id
1 'polypeptide(L)'
;MTRTDKWTTHESKADPKYFSHNGNYGENPNNVKKNGSGKGNWGKPGDEINDLIDSGEIPPVFNKVRRGSNTQQNENTLNKSG
;
A
#
# COMPACT_ATOMS: atom_id res chain seq x y z
N MET A 1 -41.95 30.24 16.45
CA MET A 1 -41.03 30.02 15.31
C MET A 1 -41.37 28.66 14.72
N THR A 2 -42.08 28.64 13.59
CA THR A 2 -42.51 27.38 12.93
C THR A 2 -41.37 26.85 12.08
N ARG A 3 -40.90 25.63 12.36
CA ARG A 3 -39.88 24.93 11.56
C ARG A 3 -40.50 24.57 10.20
N THR A 4 -39.83 24.93 9.10
CA THR A 4 -40.21 24.49 7.76
C THR A 4 -39.42 23.23 7.41
N ASP A 5 -40.13 22.15 7.11
CA ASP A 5 -39.52 20.91 6.64
C ASP A 5 -39.12 21.07 5.17
N LYS A 6 -37.86 20.74 4.87
CA LYS A 6 -37.27 20.88 3.54
C LYS A 6 -37.73 19.70 2.66
N TRP A 7 -38.02 20.04 1.41
CA TRP A 7 -38.49 19.26 0.25
C TRP A 7 -37.84 17.89 -0.07
N THR A 8 -36.93 17.36 0.74
CA THR A 8 -36.20 16.11 0.43
C THR A 8 -36.88 14.85 0.97
N THR A 9 -38.15 14.93 1.39
CA THR A 9 -38.85 13.83 2.07
C THR A 9 -39.23 12.66 1.12
N HIS A 10 -39.15 12.85 -0.20
CA HIS A 10 -39.58 11.87 -1.22
C HIS A 10 -38.46 11.29 -2.09
N GLU A 11 -37.21 11.70 -1.90
CA GLU A 11 -36.08 11.10 -2.61
C GLU A 11 -35.28 10.24 -1.63
N SER A 12 -34.91 9.02 -2.06
CA SER A 12 -33.93 8.19 -1.35
C SER A 12 -32.75 9.05 -0.95
N LYS A 13 -32.38 9.07 0.34
CA LYS A 13 -31.30 9.88 0.90
C LYS A 13 -30.13 9.94 -0.09
N ALA A 14 -29.80 11.15 -0.57
CA ALA A 14 -28.70 11.33 -1.51
C ALA A 14 -27.42 10.76 -0.90
N ASP A 15 -26.77 9.84 -1.61
CA ASP A 15 -25.53 9.26 -1.12
C ASP A 15 -24.47 10.36 -0.94
N PRO A 16 -23.75 10.36 0.20
CA PRO A 16 -22.73 11.36 0.45
C PRO A 16 -21.62 11.24 -0.61
N LYS A 17 -21.50 12.26 -1.46
CA LYS A 17 -20.59 12.31 -2.62
C LYS A 17 -19.14 11.94 -2.30
N TYR A 18 -18.68 12.21 -1.08
CA TYR A 18 -17.28 12.05 -0.67
C TYR A 18 -17.01 10.83 0.22
N PHE A 19 -18.05 10.12 0.67
CA PHE A 19 -17.92 9.01 1.62
C PHE A 19 -18.63 7.73 1.18
N SER A 20 -19.14 7.70 -0.06
CA SER A 20 -19.94 6.59 -0.58
C SER A 20 -19.12 5.51 -1.27
N HIS A 21 -17.88 5.80 -1.68
CA HIS A 21 -17.08 4.87 -2.49
C HIS A 21 -15.66 4.75 -1.94
N ASN A 22 -15.32 3.56 -1.45
CA ASN A 22 -13.98 3.20 -1.01
C ASN A 22 -13.31 2.41 -2.15
N GLY A 23 -12.63 3.12 -3.07
CA GLY A 23 -11.85 2.49 -4.15
C GLY A 23 -12.61 2.31 -5.46
N ASN A 24 -12.03 1.53 -6.37
CA ASN A 24 -12.60 1.27 -7.71
C ASN A 24 -13.74 0.24 -7.63
N TYR A 25 -14.62 0.23 -8.64
CA TYR A 25 -15.67 -0.80 -8.74
C TYR A 25 -15.09 -2.21 -8.72
N GLY A 26 -15.56 -3.05 -7.78
CA GLY A 26 -15.08 -4.42 -7.59
C GLY A 26 -13.86 -4.55 -6.66
N GLU A 27 -13.33 -3.46 -6.13
CA GLU A 27 -12.26 -3.50 -5.14
C GLU A 27 -12.84 -3.74 -3.73
N ASN A 28 -12.16 -4.57 -2.93
CA ASN A 28 -12.57 -4.78 -1.55
C ASN A 28 -12.29 -3.50 -0.74
N PRO A 29 -13.31 -2.88 -0.13
CA PRO A 29 -13.15 -1.62 0.60
C PRO A 29 -12.24 -1.73 1.82
N ASN A 30 -11.98 -2.95 2.31
CA ASN A 30 -11.10 -3.24 3.43
C ASN A 30 -9.68 -3.62 2.99
N ASN A 31 -9.36 -3.53 1.69
CA ASN A 31 -8.04 -3.87 1.21
C ASN A 31 -7.00 -2.79 1.58
N VAL A 32 -5.79 -3.23 1.88
CA VAL A 32 -4.66 -2.33 2.14
C VAL A 32 -4.00 -1.99 0.81
N LYS A 33 -3.69 -0.70 0.58
CA LYS A 33 -3.01 -0.24 -0.64
C LYS A 33 -1.74 -1.06 -0.90
N LYS A 34 -1.63 -1.64 -2.09
CA LYS A 34 -0.50 -2.51 -2.51
C LYS A 34 -0.25 -3.69 -1.55
N ASN A 35 -1.27 -4.13 -0.79
CA ASN A 35 -1.17 -5.14 0.26
C ASN A 35 -0.05 -4.82 1.27
N GLY A 36 0.09 -3.56 1.71
CA GLY A 36 1.06 -3.16 2.73
C GLY A 36 2.49 -2.93 2.23
N SER A 37 2.81 -3.13 0.94
CA SER A 37 4.16 -2.84 0.44
C SER A 37 4.38 -1.38 0.05
N GLY A 38 5.63 -0.93 0.15
CA GLY A 38 6.10 0.37 -0.34
C GLY A 38 6.43 1.36 0.79
N LYS A 39 7.15 2.42 0.41
CA LYS A 39 7.59 3.48 1.32
C LYS A 39 6.38 4.17 1.97
N GLY A 40 6.33 4.19 3.30
CA GLY A 40 5.23 4.77 4.09
C GLY A 40 4.14 3.77 4.50
N ASN A 41 4.24 2.51 4.07
CA ASN A 41 3.45 1.41 4.61
C ASN A 41 4.28 0.60 5.63
N TRP A 42 3.59 -0.20 6.45
CA TRP A 42 4.19 -0.98 7.54
C TRP A 42 4.83 -2.31 7.08
N GLY A 43 4.80 -2.61 5.77
CA GLY A 43 5.28 -3.87 5.22
C GLY A 43 4.18 -4.90 5.02
N LYS A 44 4.56 -6.06 4.46
CA LYS A 44 3.69 -7.24 4.36
C LYS A 44 3.93 -8.17 5.55
N PRO A 45 2.93 -8.94 5.97
CA PRO A 45 3.18 -10.07 6.87
C PRO A 45 4.20 -11.03 6.22
N GLY A 46 5.30 -11.28 6.92
CA GLY A 46 6.46 -12.04 6.45
C GLY A 46 7.66 -11.17 6.02
N ASP A 47 7.47 -9.86 5.80
CA ASP A 47 8.59 -8.94 5.57
C ASP A 47 9.38 -8.69 6.87
N GLU A 48 8.79 -8.90 8.04
CA GLU A 48 9.47 -8.71 9.33
C GLU A 48 10.65 -9.67 9.49
N ILE A 49 10.56 -10.90 8.94
CA ILE A 49 11.67 -11.86 8.93
C ILE A 49 12.85 -11.31 8.12
N ASN A 50 12.54 -10.66 6.99
CA ASN A 50 13.54 -10.06 6.12
C ASN A 50 14.22 -8.87 6.81
N ASP A 51 13.48 -8.07 7.58
CA ASP A 51 14.02 -6.97 8.38
C ASP A 51 14.90 -7.46 9.53
N LEU A 52 14.52 -8.56 10.19
CA LEU A 52 15.31 -9.21 11.26
C LEU A 52 16.60 -9.86 10.74
N ILE A 53 16.58 -10.36 9.49
CA ILE A 53 17.79 -10.83 8.82
C ILE A 53 18.71 -9.65 8.47
N ASP A 54 18.14 -8.55 7.96
CA ASP A 54 18.92 -7.34 7.64
C ASP A 54 19.52 -6.68 8.89
N SER A 55 18.82 -6.71 10.02
CA SER A 55 19.31 -6.20 11.30
C SER A 55 20.40 -7.09 11.93
N GLY A 56 20.59 -8.31 11.41
CA GLY A 56 21.54 -9.29 11.92
C GLY A 56 21.08 -10.02 13.19
N GLU A 57 19.82 -9.89 13.57
CA GLU A 57 19.24 -10.57 14.75
C GLU A 57 18.99 -12.06 14.50
N ILE A 58 18.71 -12.44 13.25
CA ILE A 58 18.46 -13.83 12.84
C ILE A 58 19.37 -14.21 11.67
N PRO A 59 20.05 -15.38 11.69
CA PRO A 59 20.86 -15.82 10.57
C PRO A 59 20.01 -16.05 9.31
N PRO A 60 20.54 -15.77 8.10
CA PRO A 60 19.77 -15.85 6.87
C PRO A 60 19.29 -17.29 6.62
N VAL A 61 17.97 -17.45 6.56
CA VAL A 61 17.35 -18.73 6.24
C VAL A 61 17.48 -18.95 4.72
N PHE A 62 18.45 -19.77 4.34
CA PHE A 62 18.78 -20.19 2.97
C PHE A 62 19.19 -19.06 2.01
N ASN A 63 20.50 -18.84 1.79
CA ASN A 63 21.16 -18.32 0.57
C ASN A 63 20.36 -17.40 -0.37
N LYS A 64 19.46 -16.57 0.15
CA LYS A 64 18.58 -15.71 -0.63
C LYS A 64 19.33 -14.40 -0.77
N VAL A 65 20.29 -14.37 -1.68
CA VAL A 65 20.84 -13.11 -2.15
C VAL A 65 19.65 -12.34 -2.70
N ARG A 66 19.22 -11.27 -2.01
CA ARG A 66 18.19 -10.37 -2.51
C ARG A 66 18.68 -9.91 -3.88
N ARG A 67 17.93 -10.25 -4.94
CA ARG A 67 18.23 -9.78 -6.30
C ARG A 67 18.02 -8.28 -6.34
N GLY A 68 19.07 -7.51 -6.04
CA GLY A 68 19.15 -6.08 -6.27
C GLY A 68 19.34 -5.81 -7.76
N SER A 69 18.35 -6.14 -8.60
CA SER A 69 18.45 -5.94 -10.04
C SER A 69 18.70 -4.48 -10.41
N ASN A 70 18.22 -3.55 -9.60
CA ASN A 70 18.32 -2.12 -9.90
C ASN A 70 19.64 -1.51 -9.43
N THR A 71 20.19 -1.95 -8.29
CA THR A 71 21.48 -1.45 -7.79
C THR A 71 22.63 -1.99 -8.61
N GLN A 72 22.62 -3.28 -8.94
CA GLN A 72 23.70 -3.89 -9.72
C GLN A 72 23.72 -3.44 -11.20
N GLN A 73 22.58 -3.11 -11.79
CA GLN A 73 22.58 -2.53 -13.14
C GLN A 73 23.21 -1.14 -13.17
N ASN A 74 22.96 -0.31 -12.17
CA ASN A 74 23.49 1.05 -12.11
C ASN A 74 25.02 1.05 -11.90
N GLU A 75 25.53 0.13 -11.08
CA GLU A 75 26.97 -0.06 -10.90
C GLU A 75 27.65 -0.58 -12.18
N ASN A 76 27.04 -1.53 -12.88
CA ASN A 76 27.56 -2.06 -14.14
C ASN A 76 27.58 -1.00 -15.26
N THR A 77 26.65 -0.06 -15.28
CA THR A 77 26.67 1.06 -16.24
C THR A 77 27.79 2.05 -15.94
N LEU A 78 28.04 2.34 -14.66
CA LEU A 78 29.13 3.25 -14.24
C LEU A 78 30.51 2.67 -14.56
N ASN A 79 30.70 1.37 -14.33
CA ASN A 79 31.96 0.68 -14.60
C ASN A 79 32.28 0.51 -16.10
N LYS A 80 31.30 0.64 -16.99
CA LYS A 80 31.50 0.61 -18.45
C LYS A 80 31.83 1.98 -19.05
N SER A 81 31.66 3.06 -18.29
CA SER A 81 31.84 4.44 -18.74
C SER A 81 33.15 5.11 -18.30
N GLY A 82 34.05 4.35 -17.66
CA GLY A 82 35.44 4.77 -17.39
C GLY A 82 36.40 3.99 -18.27
#